data_AF-A0A560JDJ1-F1
#
_entry.id   AF-A0A560JDJ1-F1
#
_cell.length_a   1.000
_cell.length_b   1.000
_cell.length_c   1.000
_cell.angle_alpha   90.00
_cell.angle_beta   90.00
_cell.angle_gamma   90.00
#
_symmetry.space_group_name_H-M   'P 1'
#
loop_
_entity.id
_entity.type
_entity.pdbx_description
1 polymer ?
#
loop_
_entity_poly.entity_id
_entity_poly.type
_entity_poly.pdbx_seq_one_letter_code
_entity_poly.pdbx_strand_id
1 'polypeptide(L)'
;MVDVDLVSHLIGDIYDAALDPALWTDVLEQTCRFAGGTAASLYSKEVVARQGAARYNWNMPADALAAYFNDHVRFDPVTVSQFFFEVGDIYSIADLMPYAEFVATPVYQKWAKPNGWVDHLAATLDKSANGFALFGVFRNERQGLVDDAMRHRMRLLVPHMRRAVLIGNVIDVHRAGASALSDAFDAIGSCVYLVDRSGRIVFANEAGQALCESGTVLSRPRNVLTAVDPHAARILRDLLVAANDGDGAIGVRGIAVPLLEQSDHGWFAHVLPLTSGARRREGRAHSAVAAIFVRKVSAYAPPPLETVARRYKLSPGEVRVLQAMMSVTGVSKTAAALGIAETTVKTHLQRLFAKTGVHRQADLVKLVAAHADPFRS
;
A
#
# COMPACT_ATOMS: atom_id res chain seq x y z
N MET A 1 -0.97 22.33 -40.66
CA MET A 1 -1.11 23.18 -39.46
C MET A 1 -1.69 22.28 -38.37
N VAL A 2 -1.06 22.19 -37.20
CA VAL A 2 -1.58 21.38 -36.09
C VAL A 2 -2.71 22.17 -35.44
N ASP A 3 -3.87 21.55 -35.24
CA ASP A 3 -5.01 22.16 -34.55
C ASP A 3 -4.68 22.30 -33.06
N VAL A 4 -4.59 23.55 -32.59
CA VAL A 4 -4.19 23.89 -31.22
C VAL A 4 -5.23 23.42 -30.20
N ASP A 5 -6.51 23.49 -30.54
CA ASP A 5 -7.59 23.09 -29.66
C ASP A 5 -7.58 21.57 -29.49
N LEU A 6 -7.36 20.82 -30.57
CA LEU A 6 -7.22 19.37 -30.52
C LEU A 6 -6.05 18.93 -29.61
N VAL A 7 -4.89 19.59 -29.73
CA VAL A 7 -3.73 19.29 -28.87
C VAL A 7 -4.00 19.60 -27.41
N SER A 8 -4.65 20.74 -27.13
CA SER A 8 -4.96 21.13 -25.76
C SER A 8 -5.92 20.15 -25.08
N HIS A 9 -6.97 19.69 -25.78
CA HIS A 9 -7.90 18.69 -25.24
C HIS A 9 -7.18 17.36 -24.99
N LEU A 10 -6.39 16.89 -25.95
CA LEU A 10 -5.63 15.64 -25.81
C LEU A 10 -4.64 15.68 -24.64
N ILE A 11 -4.02 16.83 -24.37
CA ILE A 11 -3.19 17.02 -23.18
C ILE A 11 -4.01 16.89 -21.90
N GLY A 12 -5.22 17.46 -21.87
CA GLY A 12 -6.16 17.29 -20.76
C GLY A 12 -6.45 15.80 -20.48
N ASP A 13 -6.85 15.06 -21.52
CA ASP A 13 -7.16 13.63 -21.41
C ASP A 13 -5.96 12.81 -20.90
N ILE A 14 -4.73 13.15 -21.33
CA ILE A 14 -3.49 12.52 -20.82
C ILE A 14 -3.35 12.71 -19.31
N TYR A 15 -3.69 13.88 -18.77
CA TYR A 15 -3.62 14.13 -17.34
C TYR A 15 -4.76 13.45 -16.58
N ASP A 16 -5.95 13.39 -17.15
CA ASP A 16 -7.08 12.67 -16.56
C ASP A 16 -6.78 11.17 -16.44
N ALA A 17 -6.13 10.58 -17.46
CA ALA A 17 -5.67 9.19 -17.40
C ALA A 17 -4.60 8.91 -16.32
N ALA A 18 -3.86 9.94 -15.88
CA ALA A 18 -2.96 9.79 -14.73
C ALA A 18 -3.72 9.60 -13.40
N LEU A 19 -4.95 10.13 -13.31
CA LEU A 19 -5.81 10.05 -12.12
C LEU A 19 -6.72 8.81 -12.18
N ASP A 20 -7.23 8.50 -13.37
CA ASP A 20 -8.06 7.34 -13.68
C ASP A 20 -7.39 6.45 -14.75
N PRO A 21 -6.75 5.35 -14.33
CA PRO A 21 -6.07 4.44 -15.24
C PRO A 21 -6.95 3.79 -16.32
N ALA A 22 -8.28 3.79 -16.16
CA ALA A 22 -9.20 3.21 -17.14
C ALA A 22 -9.19 3.99 -18.47
N LEU A 23 -8.82 5.27 -18.44
CA LEU A 23 -8.84 6.16 -19.61
C LEU A 23 -7.62 5.99 -20.53
N TRP A 24 -6.58 5.25 -20.10
CA TRP A 24 -5.33 5.15 -20.87
C TRP A 24 -5.50 4.55 -22.26
N THR A 25 -6.41 3.59 -22.44
CA THR A 25 -6.64 2.96 -23.76
C THR A 25 -7.17 3.99 -24.77
N ASP A 26 -8.13 4.81 -24.36
CA ASP A 26 -8.73 5.85 -25.20
C ASP A 26 -7.72 6.97 -25.47
N VAL A 27 -6.93 7.36 -24.47
CA VAL A 27 -5.81 8.32 -24.65
C VAL A 27 -4.79 7.77 -25.65
N LEU A 28 -4.43 6.48 -25.58
CA LEU A 28 -3.52 5.86 -26.54
C LEU A 28 -4.11 5.82 -27.96
N GLU A 29 -5.42 5.61 -28.10
CA GLU A 29 -6.10 5.73 -29.39
C GLU A 29 -5.97 7.14 -29.98
N GLN A 30 -6.30 8.16 -29.18
CA GLN A 30 -6.27 9.55 -29.62
C GLN A 30 -4.86 10.03 -29.94
N THR A 31 -3.87 9.73 -29.08
CA THR A 31 -2.46 10.06 -29.31
C THR A 31 -1.89 9.33 -30.52
N CYS A 32 -2.26 8.06 -30.74
CA CYS A 32 -1.89 7.31 -31.94
C CYS A 32 -2.40 7.98 -33.22
N ARG A 33 -3.70 8.33 -33.26
CA ARG A 33 -4.32 9.02 -34.41
C ARG A 33 -3.68 10.38 -34.65
N PHE A 34 -3.48 11.15 -33.59
CA PHE A 34 -2.83 12.46 -33.67
C PHE A 34 -1.42 12.35 -34.26
N ALA A 35 -0.60 11.43 -33.75
CA ALA A 35 0.75 11.18 -34.24
C ALA A 35 0.79 10.63 -35.68
N GLY A 36 -0.31 10.07 -36.18
CA GLY A 36 -0.39 9.43 -37.51
C GLY A 36 0.04 7.97 -37.51
N GLY A 37 -0.11 7.27 -36.39
CA GLY A 37 0.21 5.85 -36.24
C GLY A 37 -0.98 4.92 -36.50
N THR A 38 -0.71 3.63 -36.41
CA THR A 38 -1.72 2.56 -36.51
C THR A 38 -1.97 1.86 -35.18
N ALA A 39 -0.99 1.87 -34.28
CA ALA A 39 -1.08 1.25 -32.95
C ALA A 39 -0.18 2.02 -31.97
N ALA A 40 -0.49 1.97 -30.68
CA ALA A 40 0.29 2.64 -29.66
C ALA A 40 0.36 1.83 -28.38
N SER A 41 1.45 2.02 -27.62
CA SER A 41 1.65 1.32 -26.36
C SER A 41 2.42 2.17 -25.37
N LEU A 42 1.99 2.09 -24.12
CA LEU A 42 2.78 2.47 -22.95
C LEU A 42 3.33 1.19 -22.33
N TYR A 43 4.65 1.03 -22.31
CA TYR A 43 5.29 -0.22 -21.91
C TYR A 43 6.57 0.01 -21.12
N SER A 44 6.93 -0.98 -20.31
CA SER A 44 8.20 -1.03 -19.62
C SER A 44 9.08 -2.15 -20.18
N LYS A 45 10.39 -1.94 -20.10
CA LYS A 45 11.40 -2.97 -20.40
C LYS A 45 12.41 -3.02 -19.26
N GLU A 46 12.62 -4.21 -18.72
CA GLU A 46 13.72 -4.52 -17.81
C GLU A 46 14.89 -5.10 -18.59
N VAL A 47 16.02 -4.42 -18.52
CA VAL A 47 17.18 -4.76 -19.37
C VAL A 47 17.88 -6.01 -18.85
N VAL A 48 18.14 -6.08 -17.54
CA VAL A 48 18.90 -7.18 -16.94
C VAL A 48 18.10 -8.49 -17.02
N ALA A 49 16.81 -8.43 -16.67
CA ALA A 49 15.91 -9.58 -16.74
C ALA A 49 15.50 -9.92 -18.18
N ARG A 50 15.72 -9.01 -19.14
CA ARG A 50 15.19 -9.06 -20.52
C ARG A 50 13.71 -9.38 -20.54
N GLN A 51 12.97 -8.69 -19.69
CA GLN A 51 11.53 -8.79 -19.56
C GLN A 51 10.90 -7.44 -19.90
N GLY A 52 9.59 -7.42 -20.06
CA GLY A 52 8.87 -6.18 -20.21
C GLY A 52 7.38 -6.46 -20.16
N ALA A 53 6.60 -5.39 -20.07
CA ALA A 53 5.16 -5.48 -20.12
C ALA A 53 4.59 -4.23 -20.79
N ALA A 54 3.59 -4.44 -21.66
CA ALA A 54 2.71 -3.36 -22.05
C ALA A 54 1.73 -3.12 -20.90
N ARG A 55 1.76 -1.90 -20.36
CA ARG A 55 0.86 -1.48 -19.29
C ARG A 55 -0.50 -1.09 -19.84
N TYR A 56 -0.49 -0.35 -20.95
CA TYR A 56 -1.67 0.02 -21.72
C TYR A 56 -1.31 -0.02 -23.20
N ASN A 57 -2.27 -0.35 -24.05
CA ASN A 57 -2.06 -0.41 -25.50
C ASN A 57 -3.36 -0.12 -26.25
N TRP A 58 -3.21 0.32 -27.50
CA TRP A 58 -4.29 0.52 -28.44
C TRP A 58 -3.95 -0.15 -29.78
N ASN A 59 -4.93 -0.88 -30.32
CA ASN A 59 -4.83 -1.59 -31.60
C ASN A 59 -3.59 -2.50 -31.70
N MET A 60 -3.23 -3.15 -30.59
CA MET A 60 -2.21 -4.18 -30.52
C MET A 60 -2.85 -5.49 -30.04
N PRO A 61 -2.90 -6.54 -30.87
CA PRO A 61 -3.45 -7.83 -30.47
C PRO A 61 -2.74 -8.40 -29.23
N ALA A 62 -3.51 -9.00 -28.31
CA ALA A 62 -2.97 -9.50 -27.04
C ALA A 62 -1.94 -10.63 -27.25
N ASP A 63 -2.16 -11.48 -28.25
CA ASP A 63 -1.23 -12.52 -28.69
C ASP A 63 0.07 -11.92 -29.26
N ALA A 64 -0.02 -10.84 -30.04
CA ALA A 64 1.14 -10.13 -30.55
C ALA A 64 1.98 -9.48 -29.44
N LEU A 65 1.34 -8.92 -28.42
CA LEU A 65 2.02 -8.37 -27.24
C LEU A 65 2.69 -9.47 -26.42
N ALA A 66 1.97 -10.56 -26.14
CA ALA A 66 2.50 -11.69 -25.40
C ALA A 66 3.70 -12.33 -26.13
N ALA A 67 3.59 -12.57 -27.43
CA ALA A 67 4.68 -13.09 -28.26
C ALA A 67 5.92 -12.18 -28.21
N TYR A 68 5.73 -10.86 -28.24
CA TYR A 68 6.85 -9.93 -28.12
C TYR A 68 7.61 -10.08 -26.81
N PHE A 69 6.92 -9.97 -25.67
CA PHE A 69 7.57 -9.97 -24.35
C PHE A 69 8.07 -11.35 -23.92
N ASN A 70 7.46 -12.43 -24.40
CA ASN A 70 7.91 -13.79 -24.09
C ASN A 70 9.10 -14.22 -24.96
N ASP A 71 9.04 -13.95 -26.26
CA ASP A 71 9.92 -14.62 -27.23
C ASP A 71 10.90 -13.67 -27.94
N HIS A 72 10.54 -12.39 -28.10
CA HIS A 72 11.28 -11.48 -28.98
C HIS A 72 12.05 -10.37 -28.27
N VAL A 73 11.59 -9.88 -27.12
CA VAL A 73 12.20 -8.77 -26.38
C VAL A 73 13.69 -9.01 -26.06
N ARG A 74 14.08 -10.29 -25.88
CA ARG A 74 15.45 -10.72 -25.58
C ARG A 74 16.44 -10.55 -26.73
N PHE A 75 15.93 -10.49 -27.97
CA PHE A 75 16.69 -10.40 -29.21
C PHE A 75 16.41 -9.12 -29.99
N ASP A 76 15.56 -8.24 -29.44
CA ASP A 76 15.23 -6.96 -30.06
C ASP A 76 16.46 -6.03 -30.00
N PRO A 77 17.07 -5.69 -31.14
CA PRO A 77 18.25 -4.82 -31.15
C PRO A 77 17.93 -3.38 -30.73
N VAL A 78 16.65 -3.00 -30.73
CA VAL A 78 16.20 -1.71 -30.23
C VAL A 78 16.38 -1.63 -28.72
N THR A 79 16.22 -2.73 -27.97
CA THR A 79 16.23 -2.73 -26.49
C THR A 79 17.55 -2.24 -25.88
N VAL A 80 18.71 -2.67 -26.39
CA VAL A 80 20.01 -2.20 -25.88
C VAL A 80 20.26 -0.75 -26.31
N SER A 81 19.78 -0.37 -27.48
CA SER A 81 20.00 0.98 -28.00
C SER A 81 19.26 2.06 -27.20
N GLN A 82 18.27 1.68 -26.37
CA GLN A 82 17.52 2.59 -25.50
C GLN A 82 18.40 3.29 -24.45
N PHE A 83 19.58 2.74 -24.12
CA PHE A 83 20.53 3.39 -23.21
C PHE A 83 21.08 4.70 -23.77
N PHE A 84 21.15 4.84 -25.10
CA PHE A 84 21.76 5.99 -25.76
C PHE A 84 20.82 7.20 -25.88
N PHE A 85 19.53 7.05 -25.57
CA PHE A 85 18.54 8.14 -25.64
C PHE A 85 18.21 8.66 -24.26
N GLU A 86 18.26 9.96 -24.07
CA GLU A 86 17.90 10.59 -22.81
C GLU A 86 16.40 10.60 -22.55
N VAL A 87 16.03 10.84 -21.29
CA VAL A 87 14.62 10.96 -20.92
C VAL A 87 14.01 12.16 -21.65
N GLY A 88 12.93 11.91 -22.39
CA GLY A 88 12.25 12.87 -23.25
C GLY A 88 12.63 12.77 -24.73
N ASP A 89 13.70 12.04 -25.06
CA ASP A 89 14.10 11.84 -26.45
C ASP A 89 13.10 10.96 -27.20
N ILE A 90 12.92 11.30 -28.47
CA ILE A 90 12.15 10.51 -29.42
C ILE A 90 13.07 9.91 -30.47
N TYR A 91 12.86 8.63 -30.79
CA TYR A 91 13.69 7.88 -31.73
C TYR A 91 12.88 6.87 -32.51
N SER A 92 13.32 6.61 -33.74
CA SER A 92 12.76 5.64 -34.67
C SER A 92 13.78 4.55 -34.97
N ILE A 93 13.38 3.54 -35.76
CA ILE A 93 14.31 2.52 -36.24
C ILE A 93 15.46 3.12 -37.05
N ALA A 94 15.19 4.12 -37.88
CA ALA A 94 16.22 4.73 -38.73
C ALA A 94 17.29 5.49 -37.95
N ASP A 95 16.99 5.92 -36.71
CA ASP A 95 17.98 6.57 -35.82
C ASP A 95 18.91 5.53 -35.17
N LEU A 96 18.55 4.25 -35.24
CA LEU A 96 19.22 3.14 -34.57
C LEU A 96 20.09 2.33 -35.51
N MET A 97 19.56 2.03 -36.69
CA MET A 97 20.21 1.19 -37.68
C MET A 97 19.67 1.42 -39.08
N PRO A 98 20.43 1.04 -40.12
CA PRO A 98 19.91 1.02 -41.48
C PRO A 98 18.63 0.18 -41.58
N TYR A 99 17.61 0.70 -42.26
CA TYR A 99 16.31 0.02 -42.38
C TYR A 99 16.43 -1.38 -42.99
N ALA A 100 17.36 -1.56 -43.95
CA ALA A 100 17.66 -2.87 -44.54
C ALA A 100 18.14 -3.91 -43.52
N GLU A 101 18.88 -3.49 -42.49
CA GLU A 101 19.30 -4.37 -41.39
C GLU A 101 18.13 -4.69 -40.47
N PHE A 102 17.31 -3.69 -40.13
CA PHE A 102 16.11 -3.89 -39.32
C PHE A 102 15.16 -4.91 -39.93
N VAL A 103 14.87 -4.82 -41.22
CA VAL A 103 13.98 -5.78 -41.88
C VAL A 103 14.56 -7.18 -41.93
N ALA A 104 15.88 -7.36 -41.82
CA ALA A 104 16.52 -8.67 -41.75
C ALA A 104 16.44 -9.30 -40.35
N THR A 105 16.08 -8.53 -39.31
CA THR A 105 16.04 -9.02 -37.93
C THR A 105 14.93 -10.06 -37.68
N PRO A 106 15.13 -11.00 -36.75
CA PRO A 106 14.07 -11.91 -36.32
C PRO A 106 12.85 -11.19 -35.74
N VAL A 107 13.05 -10.08 -35.01
CA VAL A 107 11.94 -9.30 -34.42
C VAL A 107 11.07 -8.68 -35.51
N TYR A 108 11.65 -8.21 -36.62
CA TYR A 108 10.86 -7.73 -37.74
C TYR A 108 10.12 -8.87 -38.44
N GLN A 109 10.85 -9.92 -38.85
CA GLN A 109 10.29 -10.99 -39.69
C GLN A 109 9.21 -11.81 -38.97
N LYS A 110 9.38 -12.07 -37.67
CA LYS A 110 8.50 -12.96 -36.91
C LYS A 110 7.42 -12.22 -36.11
N TRP A 111 7.59 -10.93 -35.84
CA TRP A 111 6.67 -10.17 -35.00
C TRP A 111 6.14 -8.90 -35.66
N ALA A 112 6.99 -7.96 -36.08
CA ALA A 112 6.50 -6.69 -36.63
C ALA A 112 5.73 -6.88 -37.95
N LYS A 113 6.31 -7.64 -38.89
CA LYS A 113 5.75 -7.87 -40.23
C LYS A 113 4.40 -8.62 -40.21
N PRO A 114 4.21 -9.73 -39.46
CA PRO A 114 2.91 -10.38 -39.35
C PRO A 114 1.80 -9.48 -38.77
N ASN A 115 2.17 -8.52 -37.93
CA ASN A 115 1.25 -7.53 -37.37
C ASN A 115 1.07 -6.28 -38.26
N GLY A 116 1.70 -6.26 -39.44
CA GLY A 116 1.61 -5.16 -40.39
C GLY A 116 2.37 -3.89 -39.98
N TRP A 117 3.30 -3.99 -39.04
CA TRP A 117 4.11 -2.86 -38.58
C TRP A 117 5.44 -2.80 -39.31
N VAL A 118 5.75 -1.63 -39.88
CA VAL A 118 6.96 -1.38 -40.66
C VAL A 118 7.97 -0.51 -39.94
N ASP A 119 7.50 0.36 -39.05
CA ASP A 119 8.34 1.28 -38.29
C ASP A 119 7.62 1.69 -37.00
N HIS A 120 8.34 2.33 -36.09
CA HIS A 120 7.76 2.94 -34.91
C HIS A 120 8.58 4.15 -34.46
N LEU A 121 7.90 5.10 -33.82
CA LEU A 121 8.54 6.20 -33.10
C LEU A 121 8.28 5.99 -31.60
N ALA A 122 9.37 5.80 -30.86
CA ALA A 122 9.35 5.62 -29.42
C ALA A 122 9.85 6.87 -28.69
N ALA A 123 9.43 7.04 -27.44
CA ALA A 123 9.87 8.06 -26.53
C ALA A 123 10.29 7.45 -25.19
N THR A 124 11.44 7.86 -24.67
CA THR A 124 11.89 7.47 -23.33
C THR A 124 11.20 8.36 -22.29
N LEU A 125 10.22 7.83 -21.55
CA LEU A 125 9.49 8.59 -20.55
C LEU A 125 10.19 8.62 -19.20
N ASP A 126 10.82 7.50 -18.82
CA ASP A 126 11.56 7.41 -17.56
C ASP A 126 12.68 6.37 -17.65
N LYS A 127 13.71 6.57 -16.83
CA LYS A 127 14.86 5.68 -16.67
C LYS A 127 15.03 5.32 -15.20
N SER A 128 15.15 4.04 -14.91
CA SER A 128 15.52 3.52 -13.60
C SER A 128 16.79 2.68 -13.69
N ALA A 129 17.33 2.29 -12.53
CA ALA A 129 18.49 1.38 -12.48
C ALA A 129 18.23 0.03 -13.19
N ASN A 130 16.97 -0.40 -13.28
CA ASN A 130 16.61 -1.74 -13.76
C ASN A 130 15.89 -1.75 -15.12
N GLY A 131 15.50 -0.59 -15.66
CA GLY A 131 14.71 -0.55 -16.89
C GLY A 131 14.22 0.82 -17.33
N PHE A 132 13.44 0.80 -18.41
CA PHE A 132 12.90 1.96 -19.11
C PHE A 132 11.36 1.96 -19.08
N ALA A 133 10.75 3.14 -18.96
CA ALA A 133 9.35 3.37 -19.29
C ALA A 133 9.26 4.10 -20.64
N LEU A 134 8.43 3.59 -21.53
CA LEU A 134 8.44 3.95 -22.95
C LEU A 134 7.02 4.19 -23.45
N PHE A 135 6.90 5.15 -24.36
CA PHE A 135 5.70 5.34 -25.18
C PHE A 135 6.06 5.15 -26.64
N GLY A 136 5.40 4.23 -27.32
CA GLY A 136 5.66 3.90 -28.72
C GLY A 136 4.41 4.03 -29.57
N VAL A 137 4.58 4.60 -30.76
CA VAL A 137 3.55 4.65 -31.81
C VAL A 137 4.08 3.97 -33.06
N PHE A 138 3.36 2.96 -33.55
CA PHE A 138 3.73 2.11 -34.67
C PHE A 138 3.09 2.61 -35.98
N ARG A 139 3.76 2.37 -37.11
CA ARG A 139 3.24 2.66 -38.46
C ARG A 139 3.14 1.39 -39.29
N ASN A 140 2.20 1.39 -40.24
CA ASN A 140 2.05 0.33 -41.24
C ASN A 140 2.51 0.79 -42.63
N GLU A 141 2.54 -0.13 -43.61
CA GLU A 141 2.97 0.16 -44.99
C GLU A 141 2.22 1.34 -45.64
N ARG A 142 0.92 1.49 -45.36
CA ARG A 142 0.11 2.58 -45.95
C ARG A 142 0.50 3.95 -45.40
N GLN A 143 0.98 3.98 -44.16
CA GLN A 143 1.47 5.19 -43.52
C GLN A 143 2.93 5.46 -43.87
N GLY A 144 3.69 4.45 -44.32
CA GLY A 144 5.12 4.57 -44.57
C GLY A 144 5.94 4.68 -43.28
N LEU A 145 7.23 4.98 -43.44
CA LEU A 145 8.17 5.13 -42.32
C LEU A 145 7.91 6.39 -41.51
N VAL A 146 8.55 6.50 -40.34
CA VAL A 146 8.46 7.68 -39.49
C VAL A 146 8.93 8.93 -40.24
N ASP A 147 8.05 9.92 -40.34
CA ASP A 147 8.29 11.20 -41.01
C ASP A 147 8.46 12.36 -40.01
N ASP A 148 8.91 13.50 -40.50
CA ASP A 148 9.11 14.71 -39.70
C ASP A 148 7.81 15.24 -39.09
N ALA A 149 6.67 15.01 -39.75
CA ALA A 149 5.36 15.40 -39.26
C ALA A 149 4.98 14.61 -37.99
N MET A 150 5.18 13.29 -37.99
CA MET A 150 4.97 12.44 -36.82
C MET A 150 5.94 12.82 -35.70
N ARG A 151 7.22 13.05 -36.01
CA ARG A 151 8.20 13.51 -35.01
C ARG A 151 7.77 14.83 -34.37
N HIS A 152 7.32 15.79 -35.17
CA HIS A 152 6.84 17.07 -34.67
C HIS A 152 5.64 16.90 -33.74
N ARG A 153 4.65 16.10 -34.13
CA ARG A 153 3.45 15.83 -33.31
C ARG A 153 3.79 15.10 -32.01
N MET A 154 4.66 14.09 -32.05
CA MET A 154 5.11 13.38 -30.86
C MET A 154 5.86 14.29 -29.89
N ARG A 155 6.70 15.22 -30.38
CA ARG A 155 7.40 16.21 -29.51
C ARG A 155 6.43 17.07 -28.69
N LEU A 156 5.22 17.31 -29.19
CA LEU A 156 4.20 18.05 -28.45
C LEU A 156 3.62 17.22 -27.29
N LEU A 157 3.45 15.91 -27.47
CA LEU A 157 2.78 15.04 -26.49
C LEU A 157 3.72 14.45 -25.44
N VAL A 158 4.96 14.12 -25.81
CA VAL A 158 5.91 13.39 -24.95
C VAL A 158 6.15 14.04 -23.57
N PRO A 159 6.31 15.37 -23.44
CA PRO A 159 6.45 16.00 -22.14
C PRO A 159 5.24 15.76 -21.22
N HIS A 160 4.02 15.70 -21.78
CA HIS A 160 2.79 15.48 -21.04
C HIS A 160 2.60 14.01 -20.69
N MET A 161 2.87 13.10 -21.64
CA MET A 161 2.88 11.65 -21.39
C MET A 161 3.82 11.29 -20.24
N ARG A 162 5.04 11.84 -20.26
CA ARG A 162 6.02 11.63 -19.19
C ARG A 162 5.49 12.10 -17.83
N ARG A 163 4.96 13.32 -17.76
CA ARG A 163 4.43 13.88 -16.50
C ARG A 163 3.26 13.04 -15.98
N ALA A 164 2.32 12.66 -16.84
CA ALA A 164 1.18 11.83 -16.49
C ALA A 164 1.61 10.46 -15.92
N VAL A 165 2.57 9.79 -16.56
CA VAL A 165 3.10 8.50 -16.05
C VAL A 165 3.78 8.67 -14.69
N LEU A 166 4.59 9.72 -14.50
CA LEU A 166 5.23 9.99 -13.21
C LEU A 166 4.20 10.30 -12.10
N ILE A 167 3.15 11.07 -12.41
CA ILE A 167 2.04 11.35 -11.48
C ILE A 167 1.32 10.06 -11.12
N GLY A 168 0.95 9.24 -12.11
CA GLY A 168 0.30 7.95 -11.90
C GLY A 168 1.12 7.02 -11.00
N ASN A 169 2.44 6.93 -11.23
CA ASN A 169 3.33 6.12 -10.40
C ASN A 169 3.36 6.58 -8.94
N VAL A 170 3.40 7.89 -8.67
CA VAL A 170 3.34 8.43 -7.30
C VAL A 170 2.00 8.08 -6.65
N ILE A 171 0.89 8.22 -7.37
CA ILE A 171 -0.45 7.87 -6.88
C ILE A 171 -0.53 6.38 -6.56
N ASP A 172 -0.02 5.52 -7.43
CA ASP A 172 -0.04 4.06 -7.26
C ASP A 172 0.76 3.62 -6.04
N VAL A 173 1.95 4.19 -5.81
CA VAL A 173 2.76 3.90 -4.61
C VAL A 173 1.98 4.25 -3.35
N HIS A 174 1.31 5.40 -3.32
CA HIS A 174 0.49 5.79 -2.17
C HIS A 174 -0.76 4.92 -2.01
N ARG A 175 -1.43 4.54 -3.10
CA ARG A 175 -2.59 3.61 -3.08
C ARG A 175 -2.18 2.22 -2.58
N ALA A 176 -1.07 1.67 -3.08
CA ALA A 176 -0.56 0.37 -2.66
C ALA A 176 -0.18 0.34 -1.17
N GLY A 177 0.49 1.39 -0.67
CA GLY A 177 0.80 1.52 0.75
C GLY A 177 -0.45 1.61 1.63
N ALA A 178 -1.47 2.34 1.19
CA ALA A 178 -2.75 2.44 1.91
C ALA A 178 -3.51 1.10 1.91
N SER A 179 -3.54 0.39 0.77
CA SER A 179 -4.16 -0.93 0.66
C SER A 179 -3.46 -1.95 1.56
N ALA A 180 -2.13 -2.04 1.50
CA ALA A 180 -1.37 -2.99 2.32
C ALA A 180 -1.57 -2.75 3.83
N LEU A 181 -1.70 -1.48 4.25
CA LEU A 181 -2.02 -1.16 5.63
C LEU A 181 -3.45 -1.57 6.00
N SER A 182 -4.43 -1.38 5.10
CA SER A 182 -5.79 -1.86 5.29
C SER A 182 -5.83 -3.38 5.43
N ASP A 183 -5.19 -4.10 4.50
CA ASP A 183 -5.12 -5.57 4.50
C ASP A 183 -4.46 -6.10 5.77
N ALA A 184 -3.42 -5.42 6.27
CA ALA A 184 -2.78 -5.78 7.53
C ALA A 184 -3.72 -5.61 8.74
N PHE A 185 -4.54 -4.55 8.77
CA PHE A 185 -5.54 -4.35 9.82
C PHE A 185 -6.69 -5.37 9.74
N ASP A 186 -7.15 -5.68 8.53
CA ASP A 186 -8.16 -6.72 8.29
C ASP A 186 -7.65 -8.10 8.72
N ALA A 187 -6.38 -8.44 8.43
CA ALA A 187 -5.75 -9.69 8.83
C ALA A 187 -5.68 -9.90 10.36
N ILE A 188 -5.55 -8.83 11.14
CA ILE A 188 -5.58 -8.89 12.61
C ILE A 188 -6.98 -8.67 13.21
N GLY A 189 -8.02 -8.60 12.37
CA GLY A 189 -9.41 -8.41 12.78
C GLY A 189 -9.70 -7.05 13.42
N SER A 190 -8.89 -6.03 13.12
CA SER A 190 -9.06 -4.69 13.65
C SER A 190 -9.88 -3.84 12.68
N CYS A 191 -11.01 -3.31 13.15
CA CYS A 191 -11.81 -2.38 12.37
C CYS A 191 -11.17 -0.98 12.43
N VAL A 192 -11.03 -0.32 11.29
CA VAL A 192 -10.42 1.01 11.20
C VAL A 192 -11.39 1.98 10.56
N TYR A 193 -11.57 3.15 11.18
CA TYR A 193 -12.35 4.26 10.63
C TYR A 193 -11.53 5.53 10.66
N LEU A 194 -11.50 6.26 9.55
CA LEU A 194 -11.03 7.64 9.52
C LEU A 194 -12.26 8.55 9.46
N VAL A 195 -12.34 9.53 10.34
CA VAL A 195 -13.50 10.42 10.43
C VAL A 195 -13.14 11.90 10.30
N ASP A 196 -14.05 12.68 9.74
CA ASP A 196 -13.94 14.15 9.66
C ASP A 196 -14.32 14.84 10.98
N ARG A 197 -14.27 16.18 11.00
CA ARG A 197 -14.61 17.02 12.17
C ARG A 197 -16.02 16.82 12.70
N SER A 198 -16.94 16.36 11.85
CA SER A 198 -18.33 16.07 12.18
C SER A 198 -18.58 14.60 12.50
N GLY A 199 -17.53 13.76 12.55
CA GLY A 199 -17.63 12.33 12.78
C GLY A 199 -18.09 11.53 11.55
N ARG A 200 -18.11 12.14 10.35
CA ARG A 200 -18.44 11.40 9.13
C ARG A 200 -17.29 10.51 8.72
N ILE A 201 -17.61 9.30 8.30
CA ILE A 201 -16.63 8.31 7.85
C ILE A 201 -16.05 8.77 6.49
N VAL A 202 -14.76 9.07 6.48
CA VAL A 202 -13.95 9.36 5.29
C VAL A 202 -13.40 8.07 4.71
N PHE A 203 -13.06 7.10 5.56
CA PHE A 203 -12.56 5.79 5.18
C PHE A 203 -12.95 4.74 6.23
N ALA A 204 -13.26 3.52 5.77
CA ALA A 204 -13.38 2.34 6.62
C ALA A 204 -12.83 1.11 5.87
N ASN A 205 -12.03 0.28 6.55
CA ASN A 205 -11.58 -1.01 5.99
C ASN A 205 -12.73 -2.04 5.95
N GLU A 206 -12.51 -3.20 5.33
CA GLU A 206 -13.55 -4.20 5.12
C GLU A 206 -14.15 -4.67 6.47
N ALA A 207 -13.31 -4.94 7.47
CA ALA A 207 -13.76 -5.32 8.80
C ALA A 207 -14.64 -4.23 9.45
N GLY A 208 -14.27 -2.95 9.30
CA GLY A 208 -15.07 -1.83 9.81
C GLY A 208 -16.42 -1.67 9.10
N GLN A 209 -16.44 -1.83 7.78
CA GLN A 209 -17.69 -1.79 7.01
C GLN A 209 -18.65 -2.89 7.48
N ALA A 210 -18.16 -4.13 7.60
CA ALA A 210 -18.93 -5.26 8.09
C ALA A 210 -19.44 -5.06 9.53
N LEU A 211 -18.64 -4.47 10.42
CA LEU A 211 -19.05 -4.18 11.79
C LEU A 211 -20.20 -3.16 11.84
N CYS A 212 -20.12 -2.09 11.05
CA CYS A 212 -21.20 -1.10 10.95
C CYS A 212 -22.47 -1.68 10.33
N GLU A 213 -22.34 -2.58 9.36
CA GLU A 213 -23.48 -3.24 8.69
C GLU A 213 -24.18 -4.23 9.61
N SER A 214 -23.42 -4.94 10.46
CA SER A 214 -24.01 -5.82 11.47
C SER A 214 -24.84 -5.05 12.52
N GLY A 215 -24.56 -3.76 12.72
CA GLY A 215 -25.25 -2.92 13.70
C GLY A 215 -25.04 -3.38 15.15
N THR A 216 -24.03 -4.20 15.43
CA THR A 216 -23.86 -4.85 16.74
C THR A 216 -23.40 -3.85 17.82
N VAL A 217 -22.40 -3.03 17.50
CA VAL A 217 -21.81 -2.05 18.44
C VAL A 217 -21.61 -0.66 17.84
N LEU A 218 -21.51 -0.59 16.52
CA LEU A 218 -21.41 0.65 15.76
C LEU A 218 -22.46 0.67 14.65
N SER A 219 -22.88 1.87 14.28
CA SER A 219 -23.79 2.16 13.18
C SER A 219 -23.30 3.40 12.43
N ARG A 220 -23.84 3.63 11.22
CA ARG A 220 -23.45 4.75 10.36
C ARG A 220 -24.63 5.61 9.85
N PRO A 221 -25.51 6.15 10.72
CA PRO A 221 -26.63 6.98 10.27
C PRO A 221 -26.13 8.20 9.49
N ARG A 222 -26.59 8.36 8.24
CA ARG A 222 -26.15 9.44 7.33
C ARG A 222 -24.61 9.56 7.22
N ASN A 223 -23.93 8.42 7.21
CA ASN A 223 -22.47 8.29 7.15
C ASN A 223 -21.70 8.83 8.39
N VAL A 224 -22.37 9.04 9.53
CA VAL A 224 -21.73 9.45 10.79
C VAL A 224 -21.49 8.23 11.67
N LEU A 225 -20.24 7.98 12.07
CA LEU A 225 -19.92 6.85 12.94
C LEU A 225 -20.52 7.05 14.33
N THR A 226 -21.42 6.16 14.73
CA THR A 226 -22.19 6.29 15.97
C THR A 226 -22.22 4.96 16.71
N ALA A 227 -21.82 4.94 17.99
CA ALA A 227 -21.99 3.76 18.82
C ALA A 227 -23.48 3.47 19.06
N VAL A 228 -23.83 2.19 19.10
CA VAL A 228 -25.21 1.75 19.34
C VAL A 228 -25.63 2.04 20.78
N ASP A 229 -24.72 1.86 21.73
CA ASP A 229 -24.93 2.25 23.12
C ASP A 229 -24.91 3.79 23.29
N PRO A 230 -25.96 4.42 23.86
CA PRO A 230 -26.03 5.86 24.02
C PRO A 230 -24.97 6.48 24.93
N HIS A 231 -24.41 5.73 25.89
CA HIS A 231 -23.35 6.22 26.75
C HIS A 231 -22.02 6.24 26.00
N ALA A 232 -21.66 5.14 25.34
CA ALA A 232 -20.50 5.06 24.44
C ALA A 232 -20.58 6.08 23.30
N ALA A 233 -21.78 6.33 22.74
CA ALA A 233 -21.98 7.32 21.67
C ALA A 233 -21.68 8.75 22.13
N ARG A 234 -22.02 9.09 23.38
CA ARG A 234 -21.67 10.39 23.99
C ARG A 234 -20.16 10.50 24.17
N ILE A 235 -19.53 9.49 24.77
CA ILE A 235 -18.07 9.49 24.98
C ILE A 235 -17.33 9.63 23.64
N LEU A 236 -17.73 8.85 22.62
CA LEU A 236 -17.10 8.91 21.30
C LEU A 236 -17.23 10.30 20.67
N ARG A 237 -18.40 10.93 20.80
CA ARG A 237 -18.63 12.30 20.31
C ARG A 237 -17.76 13.31 21.05
N ASP A 238 -17.71 13.25 22.38
CA ASP A 238 -16.92 14.16 23.20
C ASP A 238 -15.42 14.03 22.90
N LEU A 239 -14.94 12.81 22.66
CA LEU A 239 -13.58 12.55 22.20
C LEU A 239 -13.30 13.11 20.80
N LEU A 240 -14.25 13.01 19.87
CA LEU A 240 -14.08 13.59 18.54
C LEU A 240 -14.07 15.12 18.57
N VAL A 241 -14.89 15.73 19.42
CA VAL A 241 -14.86 17.18 19.68
C VAL A 241 -13.51 17.58 20.28
N ALA A 242 -13.04 16.88 21.32
CA ALA A 242 -11.74 17.16 21.92
C ALA A 242 -10.55 16.90 20.97
N ALA A 243 -10.67 15.93 20.05
CA ALA A 243 -9.67 15.70 19.00
C ALA A 243 -9.59 16.85 17.98
N ASN A 244 -10.68 17.61 17.76
CA ASN A 244 -10.66 18.79 16.90
C ASN A 244 -9.80 19.93 17.48
N ASP A 245 -9.70 20.03 18.81
CA ASP A 245 -8.95 21.09 19.50
C ASP A 245 -7.43 20.77 19.61
N GLY A 246 -7.03 19.52 19.34
CA GLY A 246 -5.63 19.07 19.27
C GLY A 246 -5.10 18.37 20.54
N ASP A 247 -3.78 18.11 20.56
CA ASP A 247 -3.08 17.23 21.52
C ASP A 247 -3.27 17.55 23.02
N GLY A 248 -3.82 18.72 23.37
CA GLY A 248 -3.96 19.18 24.76
C GLY A 248 -4.98 18.42 25.61
N ALA A 249 -5.96 17.73 25.00
CA ALA A 249 -7.06 17.09 25.73
C ALA A 249 -6.99 15.55 25.81
N ILE A 250 -6.42 14.88 24.80
CA ILE A 250 -6.51 13.41 24.66
C ILE A 250 -5.14 12.71 24.84
N GLY A 251 -4.03 13.44 24.66
CA GLY A 251 -2.69 12.87 24.70
C GLY A 251 -2.40 11.91 23.53
N VAL A 252 -1.12 11.69 23.25
CA VAL A 252 -0.62 10.91 22.10
C VAL A 252 -1.01 9.42 22.16
N ARG A 253 -1.52 8.92 23.30
CA ARG A 253 -1.81 7.49 23.51
C ARG A 253 -3.22 7.05 23.12
N GLY A 254 -4.11 8.00 22.78
CA GLY A 254 -5.52 7.72 22.51
C GLY A 254 -6.30 7.30 23.76
N ILE A 255 -7.64 7.32 23.66
CA ILE A 255 -8.54 6.94 24.76
C ILE A 255 -9.32 5.68 24.35
N ALA A 256 -9.35 4.70 25.26
CA ALA A 256 -10.14 3.48 25.13
C ALA A 256 -11.59 3.74 25.55
N VAL A 257 -12.54 3.43 24.69
CA VAL A 257 -13.98 3.55 24.97
C VAL A 257 -14.61 2.15 24.87
N PRO A 258 -15.23 1.64 25.95
CA PRO A 258 -16.04 0.44 25.85
C PRO A 258 -17.28 0.76 25.00
N LEU A 259 -17.49 0.01 23.92
CA LEU A 259 -18.66 0.13 23.04
C LEU A 259 -19.77 -0.85 23.41
N LEU A 260 -19.39 -1.99 23.99
CA LEU A 260 -20.28 -2.99 24.53
C LEU A 260 -19.50 -3.80 25.56
N GLU A 261 -20.04 -3.91 26.76
CA GLU A 261 -19.50 -4.73 27.84
C GLU A 261 -20.47 -5.89 28.08
N GLN A 262 -20.09 -7.10 27.66
CA GLN A 262 -20.77 -8.34 28.02
C GLN A 262 -19.82 -9.18 28.88
N SER A 263 -20.38 -9.98 29.78
CA SER A 263 -19.67 -10.75 30.82
C SER A 263 -18.42 -11.51 30.34
N ASP A 264 -18.41 -11.97 29.09
CA ASP A 264 -17.32 -12.76 28.51
C ASP A 264 -16.58 -12.09 27.33
N HIS A 265 -17.10 -11.00 26.77
CA HIS A 265 -16.55 -10.35 25.55
C HIS A 265 -16.87 -8.85 25.55
N GLY A 266 -15.87 -8.00 25.29
CA GLY A 266 -16.05 -6.55 25.20
C GLY A 266 -15.59 -6.00 23.86
N TRP A 267 -16.28 -5.00 23.34
CA TRP A 267 -15.79 -4.22 22.19
C TRP A 267 -15.18 -2.92 22.69
N PHE A 268 -13.98 -2.60 22.22
CA PHE A 268 -13.28 -1.38 22.60
C PHE A 268 -12.92 -0.57 21.36
N ALA A 269 -13.15 0.73 21.43
CA ALA A 269 -12.68 1.72 20.47
C ALA A 269 -11.47 2.47 21.02
N HIS A 270 -10.43 2.63 20.22
CA HIS A 270 -9.31 3.54 20.48
C HIS A 270 -9.38 4.70 19.50
N VAL A 271 -9.54 5.91 20.03
CA VAL A 271 -9.56 7.15 19.25
C VAL A 271 -8.18 7.79 19.26
N LEU A 272 -7.61 8.00 18.07
CA LEU A 272 -6.31 8.60 17.84
C LEU A 272 -6.47 9.89 17.01
N PRO A 273 -6.19 11.07 17.58
CA PRO A 273 -6.20 12.32 16.82
C PRO A 273 -5.14 12.30 15.71
N LEU A 274 -5.54 12.64 14.48
CA LEU A 274 -4.65 12.72 13.31
C LEU A 274 -4.12 14.15 13.07
N THR A 275 -4.46 15.08 13.96
CA THR A 275 -4.08 16.49 13.89
C THR A 275 -2.69 16.79 14.47
N SER A 276 -1.93 15.75 14.83
CA SER A 276 -0.61 15.87 15.46
C SER A 276 0.53 16.02 14.43
N GLY A 277 1.65 16.62 14.86
CA GLY A 277 2.90 16.64 14.11
C GLY A 277 2.88 17.39 12.76
N ALA A 278 3.46 16.76 11.73
CA ALA A 278 3.72 17.36 10.41
C ALA A 278 2.45 17.89 9.71
N ARG A 279 1.30 17.25 9.89
CA ARG A 279 0.02 17.67 9.29
C ARG A 279 -0.45 19.05 9.78
N ARG A 280 -0.10 19.45 11.01
CA ARG A 280 -0.41 20.79 11.54
C ARG A 280 0.50 21.86 10.94
N ARG A 281 1.73 21.49 10.56
CA ARG A 281 2.72 22.39 9.92
C ARG A 281 2.46 22.60 8.43
N GLU A 282 1.82 21.63 7.78
CA GLU A 282 1.57 21.67 6.33
C GLU A 282 0.40 22.57 5.91
N GLY A 283 -0.41 23.09 6.85
CA GLY A 283 -1.48 24.05 6.54
C GLY A 283 -2.60 23.54 5.61
N ARG A 284 -2.58 22.25 5.24
CA ARG A 284 -3.55 21.63 4.34
C ARG A 284 -4.78 21.16 5.12
N ALA A 285 -5.96 21.47 4.59
CA ALA A 285 -7.21 20.89 5.05
C ALA A 285 -7.21 19.39 4.74
N HIS A 286 -7.04 18.57 5.78
CA HIS A 286 -7.19 17.12 5.67
C HIS A 286 -8.66 16.76 5.95
N SER A 287 -9.23 15.89 5.13
CA SER A 287 -10.63 15.45 5.28
C SER A 287 -10.85 14.66 6.57
N ALA A 288 -9.87 13.86 7.01
CA ALA A 288 -9.91 13.12 8.26
C ALA A 288 -9.11 13.80 9.38
N VAL A 289 -9.68 13.85 10.58
CA VAL A 289 -9.10 14.47 11.78
C VAL A 289 -8.86 13.48 12.93
N ALA A 290 -9.49 12.31 12.89
CA ALA A 290 -9.25 11.23 13.85
C ALA A 290 -9.28 9.86 13.17
N ALA A 291 -8.50 8.93 13.70
CA ALA A 291 -8.56 7.50 13.41
C ALA A 291 -9.20 6.78 14.61
N ILE A 292 -10.12 5.85 14.34
CA ILE A 292 -10.79 5.06 15.36
C ILE A 292 -10.54 3.59 15.05
N PHE A 293 -9.92 2.89 15.99
CA PHE A 293 -9.64 1.45 15.91
C PHE A 293 -10.62 0.71 16.81
N VAL A 294 -11.37 -0.24 16.26
CA VAL A 294 -12.36 -1.01 17.03
C VAL A 294 -12.03 -2.48 16.96
N ARG A 295 -11.96 -3.13 18.12
CA ARG A 295 -11.68 -4.56 18.21
C ARG A 295 -12.58 -5.24 19.24
N LYS A 296 -12.87 -6.51 18.96
CA LYS A 296 -13.42 -7.43 19.96
C LYS A 296 -12.26 -7.89 20.85
N VAL A 297 -12.37 -7.62 22.13
CA VAL A 297 -11.48 -8.17 23.16
C VAL A 297 -12.26 -9.30 23.81
N SER A 298 -11.82 -10.54 23.61
CA SER A 298 -12.35 -11.67 24.37
C SER A 298 -11.78 -11.62 25.79
N ALA A 299 -12.62 -11.82 26.81
CA ALA A 299 -12.15 -12.02 28.18
C ALA A 299 -11.33 -13.32 28.33
N TYR A 300 -11.27 -14.16 27.29
CA TYR A 300 -10.49 -15.40 27.21
C TYR A 300 -9.11 -15.26 26.56
N ALA A 301 -8.50 -14.08 26.53
CA ALA A 301 -7.04 -14.06 26.53
C ALA A 301 -6.60 -14.59 27.91
N PRO A 302 -5.90 -15.73 28.02
CA PRO A 302 -5.42 -16.19 29.31
C PRO A 302 -4.60 -15.05 29.91
N PRO A 303 -4.78 -14.70 31.20
CA PRO A 303 -3.95 -13.70 31.87
C PRO A 303 -2.48 -13.89 31.48
N PRO A 304 -1.65 -12.84 31.37
CA PRO A 304 -0.27 -12.97 30.88
C PRO A 304 0.50 -14.11 31.57
N LEU A 305 0.21 -14.34 32.85
CA LEU A 305 0.72 -15.45 33.65
C LEU A 305 0.28 -16.85 33.15
N GLU A 306 -0.98 -17.04 32.75
CA GLU A 306 -1.47 -18.30 32.18
C GLU A 306 -0.91 -18.56 30.79
N THR A 307 -0.72 -17.52 29.97
CA THR A 307 -0.09 -17.64 28.65
C THR A 307 1.37 -18.08 28.79
N VAL A 308 2.11 -17.47 29.70
CA VAL A 308 3.48 -17.88 30.08
C VAL A 308 3.49 -19.31 30.65
N ALA A 309 2.55 -19.64 31.53
CA ALA A 309 2.44 -20.98 32.11
C ALA A 309 2.24 -22.07 31.06
N ARG A 310 1.35 -21.84 30.08
CA ARG A 310 1.10 -22.78 28.98
C ARG A 310 2.30 -22.87 28.03
N ARG A 311 2.85 -21.73 27.61
CA ARG A 311 3.97 -21.67 26.66
C ARG A 311 5.22 -22.39 27.17
N TYR A 312 5.53 -22.21 28.45
CA TYR A 312 6.72 -22.80 29.09
C TYR A 312 6.42 -24.07 29.89
N LYS A 313 5.19 -24.60 29.80
CA LYS A 313 4.75 -25.83 30.49
C LYS A 313 5.10 -25.77 31.99
N LEU A 314 4.75 -24.65 32.63
CA LEU A 314 4.96 -24.43 34.05
C LEU A 314 4.00 -25.30 34.86
N SER A 315 4.50 -25.89 35.93
CA SER A 315 3.71 -26.62 36.90
C SER A 315 2.93 -25.65 37.81
N PRO A 316 1.85 -26.10 38.46
CA PRO A 316 1.08 -25.26 39.38
C PRO A 316 1.95 -24.60 40.49
N GLY A 317 2.96 -25.32 40.98
CA GLY A 317 3.91 -24.78 41.96
C GLY A 317 4.81 -23.67 41.41
N GLU A 318 5.23 -23.78 40.15
CA GLU A 318 6.03 -22.75 39.47
C GLU A 318 5.20 -21.50 39.15
N VAL A 319 3.94 -21.68 38.73
CA VAL A 319 3.00 -20.56 38.50
C VAL A 319 2.75 -19.79 39.78
N ARG A 320 2.54 -20.50 40.91
CA ARG A 320 2.30 -19.88 42.21
C ARG A 320 3.50 -19.07 42.72
N VAL A 321 4.72 -19.55 42.48
CA VAL A 321 5.96 -18.82 42.81
C VAL A 321 6.14 -17.60 41.89
N LEU A 322 5.93 -17.75 40.58
CA LEU A 322 6.02 -16.65 39.62
C LEU A 322 5.02 -15.53 39.94
N GLN A 323 3.78 -15.88 40.27
CA GLN A 323 2.74 -14.92 40.66
C GLN A 323 3.12 -14.14 41.93
N ALA A 324 3.58 -14.82 42.97
CA ALA A 324 3.98 -14.16 44.21
C ALA A 324 5.17 -13.21 44.01
N MET A 325 6.10 -13.55 43.12
CA MET A 325 7.23 -12.69 42.79
C MET A 325 6.86 -11.42 42.01
N MET A 326 5.72 -11.41 41.31
CA MET A 326 5.21 -10.21 40.67
C MET A 326 4.67 -9.22 41.70
N SER A 327 4.16 -9.72 42.84
CA SER A 327 3.59 -8.90 43.90
C SER A 327 4.59 -8.49 44.97
N VAL A 328 5.61 -9.32 45.26
CA VAL A 328 6.63 -9.05 46.28
C VAL A 328 8.04 -9.42 45.82
N THR A 329 9.00 -8.52 46.04
CA THR A 329 10.40 -8.70 45.62
C THR A 329 11.24 -9.42 46.69
N GLY A 330 11.95 -10.47 46.30
CA GLY A 330 12.92 -11.20 47.13
C GLY A 330 12.42 -12.56 47.65
N VAL A 331 13.32 -13.55 47.63
CA VAL A 331 13.05 -14.97 47.98
C VAL A 331 12.42 -15.12 49.36
N SER A 332 12.92 -14.39 50.36
CA SER A 332 12.40 -14.45 51.74
C SER A 332 10.96 -13.95 51.85
N LYS A 333 10.63 -12.85 51.15
CA LYS A 333 9.26 -12.30 51.13
C LYS A 333 8.30 -13.19 50.35
N THR A 334 8.75 -13.79 49.25
CA THR A 334 7.96 -14.77 48.48
C THR A 334 7.71 -16.04 49.30
N ALA A 335 8.71 -16.53 50.04
CA ALA A 335 8.58 -17.68 50.93
C ALA A 335 7.55 -17.42 52.04
N ALA A 336 7.62 -16.25 52.69
CA ALA A 336 6.66 -15.81 53.70
C ALA A 336 5.23 -15.66 53.13
N ALA A 337 5.09 -15.04 51.95
CA ALA A 337 3.79 -14.85 51.30
C ALA A 337 3.11 -16.16 50.87
N LEU A 338 3.91 -17.20 50.57
CA LEU A 338 3.41 -18.51 50.13
C LEU A 338 3.36 -19.56 51.24
N GLY A 339 3.86 -19.26 52.44
CA GLY A 339 3.93 -20.20 53.56
C GLY A 339 4.83 -21.42 53.30
N ILE A 340 5.93 -21.24 52.55
CA ILE A 340 6.87 -22.32 52.18
C ILE A 340 8.32 -21.96 52.54
N ALA A 341 9.22 -22.93 52.58
CA ALA A 341 10.63 -22.70 52.86
C ALA A 341 11.34 -21.94 51.72
N GLU A 342 12.33 -21.11 52.05
CA GLU A 342 13.14 -20.39 51.05
C GLU A 342 13.87 -21.34 50.07
N THR A 343 14.28 -22.51 50.55
CA THR A 343 14.90 -23.56 49.73
C THR A 343 13.94 -24.10 48.65
N THR A 344 12.64 -24.18 48.95
CA THR A 344 11.59 -24.57 48.01
C THR A 344 11.36 -23.49 46.95
N VAL A 345 11.35 -22.21 47.35
CA VAL A 345 11.28 -21.07 46.40
C VAL A 345 12.48 -21.06 45.45
N LYS A 346 13.70 -21.26 45.97
CA LYS A 346 14.94 -21.34 45.16
C LYS A 346 14.89 -22.49 44.15
N THR A 347 14.35 -23.65 44.55
CA THR A 347 14.17 -24.81 43.66
C THR A 347 13.19 -24.51 42.53
N HIS A 348 12.04 -23.87 42.82
CA HIS A 348 11.08 -23.45 41.79
C HIS A 348 11.66 -22.39 40.84
N LEU A 349 12.44 -21.44 41.36
CA LEU A 349 13.15 -20.43 40.58
C LEU A 349 14.15 -21.04 39.59
N GLN A 350 14.95 -22.00 40.03
CA GLN A 350 15.89 -22.71 39.13
C GLN A 350 15.15 -23.39 37.98
N ARG A 351 14.00 -24.02 38.25
CA ARG A 351 13.18 -24.66 37.21
C ARG A 351 12.51 -23.63 36.30
N LEU A 352 12.03 -22.52 36.85
CA LEU A 352 11.50 -21.40 36.06
C LEU A 352 12.55 -20.87 35.09
N PHE A 353 13.77 -20.60 35.56
CA PHE A 353 14.88 -20.15 34.72
C PHE A 353 15.24 -21.17 33.64
N ALA A 354 15.32 -22.46 33.99
CA ALA A 354 15.58 -23.52 33.02
C ALA A 354 14.49 -23.64 31.94
N LYS A 355 13.21 -23.50 32.32
CA LYS A 355 12.08 -23.60 31.39
C LYS A 355 11.89 -22.37 30.51
N THR A 356 12.17 -21.17 31.05
CA THR A 356 11.95 -19.89 30.36
C THR A 356 13.18 -19.37 29.63
N GLY A 357 14.37 -19.92 29.92
CA GLY A 357 15.63 -19.51 29.30
C GLY A 357 16.19 -18.19 29.85
N VAL A 358 15.59 -17.62 30.90
CA VAL A 358 16.08 -16.39 31.53
C VAL A 358 16.86 -16.69 32.81
N HIS A 359 17.71 -15.77 33.25
CA HIS A 359 18.64 -15.99 34.36
C HIS A 359 18.45 -15.05 35.55
N ARG A 360 17.53 -14.08 35.46
CA ARG A 360 17.26 -13.11 36.54
C ARG A 360 15.76 -12.95 36.77
N GLN A 361 15.40 -12.68 38.03
CA GLN A 361 14.00 -12.40 38.42
C GLN A 361 13.40 -11.22 37.63
N ALA A 362 14.17 -10.15 37.38
CA ALA A 362 13.71 -9.01 36.60
C ALA A 362 13.33 -9.40 35.16
N ASP A 363 13.99 -10.41 34.60
CA ASP A 363 13.72 -10.88 33.24
C ASP A 363 12.45 -11.74 33.18
N LEU A 364 12.12 -12.48 34.24
CA LEU A 364 10.81 -13.15 34.37
C LEU A 364 9.67 -12.13 34.44
N VAL A 365 9.85 -11.02 35.18
CA VAL A 365 8.85 -9.94 35.26
C VAL A 365 8.66 -9.28 33.90
N LYS A 366 9.75 -8.98 33.18
CA LYS A 366 9.70 -8.46 31.81
C LYS A 366 9.02 -9.42 30.85
N LEU A 367 9.29 -10.72 30.98
CA LEU A 367 8.68 -11.76 30.15
C LEU A 367 7.16 -11.80 30.35
N VAL A 368 6.67 -11.72 31.58
CA VAL A 368 5.22 -11.64 31.84
C VAL A 368 4.63 -10.31 31.34
N ALA A 369 5.33 -9.19 31.53
CA ALA A 369 4.87 -7.88 31.07
C ALA A 369 4.82 -7.75 29.54
N ALA A 370 5.74 -8.39 28.81
CA ALA A 370 5.73 -8.43 27.35
C ALA A 370 4.49 -9.15 26.79
N HIS A 371 3.93 -10.11 27.53
CA HIS A 371 2.68 -10.77 27.17
C HIS A 371 1.44 -10.01 27.66
N ALA A 372 1.62 -8.84 28.29
CA ALA A 372 0.56 -7.95 28.76
C ALA A 372 0.40 -6.68 27.91
N ASP A 373 1.41 -6.32 27.08
CA ASP A 373 1.44 -5.10 26.28
C ASP A 373 1.02 -5.38 24.82
N PRO A 374 -0.14 -4.90 24.36
CA PRO A 374 -0.65 -5.19 23.02
C PRO A 374 0.08 -4.47 21.87
N PHE A 375 1.10 -3.66 22.15
CA PHE A 375 1.88 -2.93 21.13
C PHE A 375 3.36 -3.33 21.05
N ARG A 376 3.77 -4.39 21.75
CA ARG A 376 5.11 -4.97 21.59
C ARG A 376 4.99 -6.44 21.22
N SER A 377 5.12 -6.73 19.93
CA SER A 377 5.47 -8.05 19.41
C SER A 377 6.88 -8.45 19.83
#